data_AF-A0A5C7KN72-F1
#
_entry.id   AF-A0A5C7KN72-F1
#
_cell.length_a   1.000
_cell.length_b   1.000
_cell.length_c   1.000
_cell.angle_alpha   90.00
_cell.angle_beta   90.00
_cell.angle_gamma   90.00
#
_symmetry.space_group_name_H-M   'P 1'
#
loop_
_entity.id
_entity.type
_entity.pdbx_description
1 polymer ?
#
loop_
_entity_poly.entity_id
_entity_poly.type
_entity_poly.pdbx_seq_one_letter_code
_entity_poly.pdbx_strand_id
1 'polypeptide(L)'
;MSTENNAQDPMEFMRSMWSKMGFSLPGMVTPTLDVDELDKRIADMKAVENWLKMNLSSLQMATQGLEMQRATIAAMQAMSKIASEGGRKEGDEAAQPNPFAAGMWPWNLMQNAAEQSAAAAAAAAPTPAAPAKGKPKESK
;
A
#
# COMPACT_ATOMS: atom_id res chain seq x y z
N MET A 1 -32.17 -50.16 -14.20
CA MET A 1 -30.88 -49.54 -14.56
C MET A 1 -30.56 -48.54 -13.46
N SER A 2 -29.72 -48.93 -12.51
CA SER A 2 -29.35 -48.08 -11.39
C SER A 2 -28.23 -47.17 -11.87
N THR A 3 -28.52 -45.89 -12.05
CA THR A 3 -27.51 -44.89 -12.38
C THR A 3 -26.67 -44.66 -11.14
N GLU A 4 -25.54 -45.37 -11.04
CA GLU A 4 -24.44 -45.08 -10.12
C GLU A 4 -23.92 -43.68 -10.45
N ASN A 5 -24.47 -42.68 -9.77
CA ASN A 5 -24.05 -41.30 -9.90
C ASN A 5 -22.67 -41.15 -9.25
N ASN A 6 -21.66 -41.24 -10.12
CA ASN A 6 -20.24 -41.07 -9.90
C ASN A 6 -19.92 -39.64 -9.43
N ALA A 7 -20.40 -39.26 -8.24
CA ALA A 7 -19.85 -38.14 -7.50
C ALA A 7 -18.49 -38.61 -6.96
N GLN A 8 -17.46 -38.49 -7.78
CA GLN A 8 -16.07 -38.72 -7.36
C GLN A 8 -15.80 -37.84 -6.15
N ASP A 9 -15.68 -38.50 -5.00
CA ASP A 9 -15.47 -37.85 -3.71
C ASP A 9 -14.18 -37.02 -3.81
N PRO A 10 -14.20 -35.70 -3.54
CA PRO A 10 -13.02 -34.82 -3.66
C PRO A 10 -11.81 -35.36 -2.88
N MET A 11 -12.07 -36.12 -1.82
CA MET A 11 -11.08 -36.85 -1.04
C MET A 11 -10.38 -37.97 -1.81
N GLU A 12 -11.08 -38.71 -2.66
CA GLU A 12 -10.50 -39.77 -3.50
C GLU A 12 -9.69 -39.19 -4.67
N PHE A 13 -10.08 -38.03 -5.20
CA PHE A 13 -9.24 -37.28 -6.14
C PHE A 13 -7.93 -36.83 -5.50
N MET A 14 -8.00 -36.27 -4.29
CA MET A 14 -6.80 -35.87 -3.53
C MET A 14 -5.91 -37.06 -3.18
N ARG A 15 -6.53 -38.19 -2.80
CA ARG A 15 -5.83 -39.45 -2.51
C ARG A 15 -5.18 -40.05 -3.76
N SER A 16 -5.85 -39.99 -4.91
CA SER A 16 -5.34 -40.42 -6.20
C SER A 16 -4.16 -39.56 -6.65
N MET A 17 -4.23 -38.24 -6.50
CA MET A 17 -3.13 -37.31 -6.81
C MET A 17 -1.92 -37.55 -5.90
N TRP A 18 -2.15 -37.72 -4.59
CA TRP A 18 -1.08 -37.98 -3.62
C TRP A 18 -0.40 -39.34 -3.82
N SER A 19 -1.19 -40.37 -4.15
CA SER A 19 -0.70 -41.71 -4.52
C SER A 19 0.07 -41.69 -5.85
N LYS A 20 -0.42 -40.97 -6.87
CA LYS A 20 0.26 -40.80 -8.16
C LYS A 20 1.56 -40.03 -8.07
N MET A 21 1.74 -39.18 -7.05
CA MET A 21 2.97 -38.44 -6.79
C MET A 21 4.05 -39.28 -6.05
N GLY A 22 3.81 -40.58 -5.88
CA GLY A 22 4.82 -41.52 -5.36
C GLY A 22 4.88 -41.61 -3.84
N PHE A 23 3.97 -40.96 -3.10
CA PHE A 23 3.87 -41.09 -1.65
C PHE A 23 3.08 -42.35 -1.26
N SER A 24 3.46 -43.52 -1.76
CA SER A 24 3.05 -44.76 -1.12
C SER A 24 3.76 -44.81 0.23
N LEU A 25 3.02 -44.86 1.34
CA LEU A 25 3.58 -45.23 2.64
C LEU A 25 3.53 -46.76 2.79
N PRO A 26 4.62 -47.47 2.48
CA PRO A 26 4.88 -48.72 3.16
C PRO A 26 6.32 -48.75 3.72
N GLY A 27 6.41 -48.61 5.05
CA GLY A 27 7.21 -49.51 5.88
C GLY A 27 8.73 -49.63 5.74
N MET A 28 9.46 -48.99 4.81
CA MET A 28 10.94 -49.01 4.80
C MET A 28 11.54 -47.80 4.09
N VAL A 29 11.61 -46.67 4.79
CA VAL A 29 12.76 -45.76 4.62
C VAL A 29 13.48 -45.77 5.95
N THR A 30 14.44 -46.69 6.11
CA THR A 30 15.53 -46.43 7.05
C THR A 30 16.07 -45.06 6.65
N PRO A 31 15.91 -44.02 7.48
CA PRO A 31 16.51 -42.72 7.19
C PRO A 31 17.99 -43.01 7.07
N THR A 32 18.55 -42.80 5.88
CA THR A 32 19.99 -42.75 5.73
C THR A 32 20.41 -41.59 6.64
N LEU A 33 20.94 -41.92 7.82
CA LEU A 33 21.49 -40.99 8.81
C LEU A 33 22.81 -40.40 8.29
N ASP A 34 22.81 -40.00 7.02
CA ASP A 34 23.92 -39.33 6.37
C ASP A 34 23.77 -37.84 6.65
N VAL A 35 24.62 -37.35 7.54
CA VAL A 35 24.63 -35.95 7.97
C VAL A 35 24.89 -35.03 6.77
N ASP A 36 25.68 -35.47 5.79
CA ASP A 36 25.97 -34.68 4.59
C ASP A 36 24.72 -34.52 3.71
N GLU A 37 23.88 -35.55 3.61
CA GLU A 37 22.59 -35.47 2.91
C GLU A 37 21.62 -34.54 3.66
N LEU A 38 21.60 -34.62 5.00
CA LEU A 38 20.80 -33.72 5.83
C LEU A 38 21.25 -32.27 5.66
N ASP A 39 22.56 -31.98 5.64
CA ASP A 39 23.08 -30.64 5.42
C ASP A 39 22.70 -30.09 4.04
N LYS A 40 22.74 -30.94 3.01
CA LYS A 40 22.30 -30.56 1.67
C LYS A 40 20.80 -30.26 1.62
N ARG A 41 19.96 -31.09 2.27
CA ARG A 41 18.52 -30.85 2.39
C ARG A 41 18.22 -29.58 3.19
N ILE A 42 18.96 -29.32 4.26
CA ILE A 42 18.84 -28.10 5.05
C ILE A 42 19.18 -26.88 4.19
N ALA A 43 20.26 -26.93 3.40
CA ALA A 43 20.64 -25.84 2.51
C ALA A 43 19.56 -25.56 1.44
N ASP A 44 19.02 -26.61 0.81
CA ASP A 44 17.95 -26.49 -0.16
C ASP A 44 16.66 -25.91 0.46
N MET A 45 16.26 -26.41 1.63
CA MET A 45 15.10 -25.89 2.36
C MET A 45 15.28 -24.43 2.79
N LYS A 46 16.49 -24.00 3.17
CA LYS A 46 16.79 -22.59 3.43
C LYS A 46 16.71 -21.72 2.17
N ALA A 47 17.13 -22.23 1.03
CA ALA A 47 17.00 -21.52 -0.24
C ALA A 47 15.52 -21.33 -0.61
N VAL A 48 14.71 -22.38 -0.47
CA VAL A 48 13.25 -22.32 -0.66
C VAL A 48 12.61 -21.35 0.32
N GLU A 49 12.98 -21.40 1.60
CA GLU A 49 12.49 -20.47 2.62
C GLU A 49 12.79 -19.01 2.25
N ASN A 50 14.02 -18.71 1.82
CA ASN A 50 14.40 -17.37 1.41
C ASN A 50 13.63 -16.90 0.17
N TRP A 51 13.38 -17.78 -0.80
CA TRP A 51 12.57 -17.46 -1.98
C TRP A 51 11.11 -17.19 -1.61
N LEU A 52 10.53 -17.97 -0.69
CA LEU A 52 9.18 -17.74 -0.18
C LEU A 52 9.06 -16.42 0.60
N LYS A 53 10.06 -16.06 1.39
CA LYS A 53 10.12 -14.74 2.05
C LYS A 53 10.13 -13.60 1.05
N MET A 54 10.84 -13.75 -0.06
CA MET A 54 10.85 -12.76 -1.13
C MET A 54 9.48 -12.65 -1.85
N ASN A 55 8.78 -13.78 -2.05
CA ASN A 55 7.42 -13.74 -2.57
C ASN A 55 6.45 -13.06 -1.60
N LEU A 56 6.60 -13.33 -0.29
CA LEU A 56 5.79 -12.71 0.74
C LEU A 56 5.98 -11.19 0.76
N SER A 57 7.21 -10.68 0.63
CA SER A 57 7.46 -9.24 0.60
C SER A 57 6.83 -8.59 -0.63
N SER A 58 6.85 -9.24 -1.79
CA SER A 58 6.16 -8.74 -2.99
C SER A 58 4.65 -8.67 -2.80
N LEU A 59 4.04 -9.69 -2.17
CA LEU A 59 2.60 -9.69 -1.90
C LEU A 59 2.22 -8.59 -0.92
N GLN A 60 3.01 -8.38 0.15
CA GLN A 60 2.78 -7.30 1.10
C GLN A 60 2.84 -5.92 0.42
N MET A 61 3.80 -5.71 -0.48
CA MET A 61 3.87 -4.47 -1.28
C MET A 61 2.66 -4.31 -2.19
N ALA A 62 2.19 -5.38 -2.85
CA ALA A 62 0.99 -5.34 -3.68
C ALA A 62 -0.26 -4.97 -2.86
N THR A 63 -0.40 -5.54 -1.65
CA THR A 63 -1.49 -5.21 -0.72
C THR A 63 -1.47 -3.74 -0.33
N GLN A 64 -0.31 -3.20 0.06
CA GLN A 64 -0.17 -1.78 0.40
C GLN A 64 -0.52 -0.87 -0.79
N GLY A 65 -0.13 -1.27 -2.01
CA GLY A 65 -0.53 -0.56 -3.23
C GLY A 65 -2.04 -0.51 -3.42
N LEU A 66 -2.74 -1.63 -3.22
CA LEU A 66 -4.20 -1.71 -3.31
C LEU A 66 -4.89 -0.92 -2.19
N GLU A 67 -4.34 -0.94 -0.97
CA GLU A 67 -4.87 -0.14 0.14
C GLU A 67 -4.76 1.36 -0.14
N MET A 68 -3.65 1.81 -0.73
CA MET A 68 -3.50 3.20 -1.16
C MET A 68 -4.45 3.58 -2.30
N GLN A 69 -4.67 2.68 -3.26
CA GLN A 69 -5.67 2.89 -4.32
C GLN A 69 -7.09 2.99 -3.74
N ARG A 70 -7.44 2.11 -2.80
CA ARG A 70 -8.74 2.16 -2.09
C ARG A 70 -8.92 3.47 -1.34
N ALA A 71 -7.90 3.92 -0.60
CA ALA A 71 -7.96 5.19 0.13
C ALA A 71 -8.18 6.38 -0.83
N THR A 72 -7.51 6.37 -1.99
CA THR A 72 -7.69 7.39 -3.03
C THR A 72 -9.11 7.41 -3.58
N ILE A 73 -9.67 6.23 -3.91
CA ILE A 73 -11.06 6.13 -4.38
C ILE A 73 -12.04 6.59 -3.28
N ALA A 74 -11.82 6.19 -2.03
CA ALA A 74 -12.65 6.61 -0.91
C ALA A 74 -12.65 8.14 -0.72
N ALA A 75 -11.49 8.79 -0.86
CA ALA A 75 -11.39 10.25 -0.84
C ALA A 75 -12.17 10.90 -1.99
N MET A 76 -12.06 10.35 -3.21
CA MET A 76 -12.81 10.83 -4.37
C MET A 76 -14.33 10.70 -4.17
N GLN A 77 -14.78 9.59 -3.59
CA GLN A 77 -16.20 9.37 -3.26
C GLN A 77 -16.69 10.34 -2.18
N ALA A 78 -15.90 10.57 -1.13
CA ALA A 78 -16.23 11.53 -0.08
C ALA A 78 -16.34 12.96 -0.63
N MET A 79 -15.41 13.36 -1.51
CA MET A 79 -15.46 14.66 -2.18
C MET A 79 -16.66 14.79 -3.13
N SER A 80 -16.97 13.75 -3.90
CA SER A 80 -18.18 13.70 -4.74
C SER A 80 -19.46 13.86 -3.90
N LYS A 81 -19.51 13.22 -2.72
CA LYS A 81 -20.62 13.37 -1.78
C LYS A 81 -20.74 14.80 -1.24
N ILE A 82 -19.62 15.44 -0.89
CA ILE A 82 -19.60 16.85 -0.46
C ILE A 82 -20.02 17.78 -1.59
N ALA A 83 -19.59 17.55 -2.84
CA ALA A 83 -19.98 18.37 -3.98
C ALA A 83 -21.49 18.22 -4.31
N SER A 84 -22.03 17.00 -4.19
CA SER A 84 -23.45 16.74 -4.42
C SER A 84 -24.35 17.24 -3.28
N GLU A 85 -23.89 17.19 -2.03
CA GLU A 85 -24.59 17.76 -0.87
C GLU A 85 -24.42 19.30 -0.76
N GLY A 86 -23.28 19.83 -1.23
CA GLY A 86 -22.94 21.25 -1.27
C GLY A 86 -23.48 22.00 -2.50
N GLY A 87 -23.94 21.28 -3.53
CA GLY A 87 -24.55 21.83 -4.76
C GLY A 87 -25.94 22.48 -4.56
N ARG A 88 -26.40 22.62 -3.32
CA ARG A 88 -27.52 23.51 -2.94
C ARG A 88 -26.99 24.80 -2.30
N LYS A 89 -26.11 25.51 -3.01
CA LYS A 89 -25.97 26.96 -2.83
C LYS A 89 -25.95 27.59 -4.22
N GLU A 90 -27.04 28.31 -4.52
CA GLU A 90 -27.13 29.19 -5.67
C GLU A 90 -25.99 30.22 -5.63
N GLY A 91 -25.31 30.38 -6.76
CA GLY A 91 -24.44 31.50 -7.04
C GLY A 91 -22.95 31.26 -6.78
N ASP A 92 -22.29 30.57 -7.70
CA ASP A 92 -20.99 31.09 -8.16
C ASP A 92 -20.67 30.61 -9.58
N GLU A 93 -20.20 31.55 -10.38
CA GLU A 93 -20.01 31.47 -11.83
C GLU A 93 -18.82 30.57 -12.19
N ALA A 94 -19.10 29.51 -12.98
CA ALA A 94 -18.23 28.88 -13.96
C ALA A 94 -16.71 28.82 -13.69
N ALA A 95 -16.27 27.99 -12.74
CA ALA A 95 -15.01 27.26 -12.92
C ALA A 95 -15.31 25.98 -13.70
N GLN A 96 -15.12 26.02 -15.02
CA GLN A 96 -15.24 24.83 -15.88
C GLN A 96 -14.42 23.67 -15.29
N PRO A 97 -15.01 22.48 -15.05
CA PRO A 97 -14.28 21.35 -14.49
C PRO A 97 -13.26 20.89 -15.53
N ASN A 98 -12.02 21.34 -15.42
CA ASN A 98 -10.95 20.88 -16.30
C ASN A 98 -10.58 19.44 -15.90
N PRO A 99 -10.86 18.43 -16.73
CA PRO A 99 -10.58 17.03 -16.40
C PRO A 99 -9.08 16.76 -16.20
N PHE A 100 -8.20 17.63 -16.74
CA PHE A 100 -6.77 17.58 -16.48
C PHE A 100 -6.42 18.02 -15.05
N ALA A 101 -7.15 18.98 -14.48
CA ALA A 101 -6.97 19.41 -13.09
C ALA A 101 -7.41 18.33 -12.09
N ALA A 102 -8.40 17.51 -12.43
CA ALA A 102 -8.86 16.40 -11.59
C ALA A 102 -7.77 15.33 -11.38
N GLY A 103 -6.92 15.08 -12.38
CA GLY A 103 -5.77 14.17 -12.27
C GLY A 103 -4.56 14.75 -11.52
N MET A 104 -4.49 16.08 -11.41
CA MET A 104 -3.41 16.80 -10.72
C MET A 104 -3.71 17.03 -9.23
N TRP A 105 -4.86 16.57 -8.72
CA TRP A 105 -5.27 16.75 -7.33
C TRP A 105 -4.20 16.38 -6.28
N PRO A 106 -3.47 15.23 -6.40
CA PRO A 106 -2.42 14.89 -5.44
C PRO A 106 -1.28 15.92 -5.41
N TRP A 107 -0.96 16.50 -6.58
CA TRP A 107 0.09 17.51 -6.72
C TRP A 107 -0.38 18.89 -6.24
N ASN A 108 -1.64 19.23 -6.55
CA ASN A 108 -2.25 20.50 -6.13
C ASN A 108 -2.45 20.57 -4.61
N LEU A 109 -2.77 19.44 -3.96
CA LEU A 109 -2.85 19.33 -2.49
C LEU A 109 -1.48 19.57 -1.85
N MET A 110 -0.42 18.97 -2.41
CA MET A 110 0.94 19.15 -1.92
C MET A 110 1.44 20.58 -2.12
N GLN A 111 1.11 21.20 -3.25
CA GLN A 111 1.43 22.60 -3.50
C GLN A 111 0.72 23.53 -2.52
N ASN A 112 -0.58 23.31 -2.25
CA ASN A 112 -1.31 24.08 -1.24
C ASN A 112 -0.72 23.89 0.17
N ALA A 113 -0.32 22.66 0.54
CA ALA A 113 0.34 22.40 1.82
C ALA A 113 1.74 23.07 1.90
N ALA A 114 2.49 23.09 0.80
CA ALA A 114 3.77 23.80 0.69
C ALA A 114 3.58 25.33 0.77
N GLU A 115 2.53 25.86 0.14
CA GLU A 115 2.19 27.30 0.22
C GLU A 115 1.68 27.70 1.59
N GLN A 116 0.91 26.84 2.28
CA GLN A 116 0.45 27.08 3.66
C GLN A 116 1.61 27.03 4.65
N SER A 117 2.56 26.11 4.47
CA SER A 117 3.77 26.06 5.30
C SER A 117 4.73 27.22 5.00
N ALA A 118 4.84 27.66 3.75
CA ALA A 118 5.59 28.86 3.37
C ALA A 118 4.93 30.16 3.89
N ALA A 119 3.60 30.25 3.85
CA ALA A 119 2.86 31.39 4.40
C ALA A 119 2.90 31.42 5.94
N ALA A 120 2.86 30.26 6.60
CA ALA A 120 3.07 30.16 8.04
C ALA A 120 4.52 30.53 8.44
N ALA A 121 5.52 30.18 7.63
CA ALA A 121 6.90 30.61 7.83
C ALA A 121 7.09 32.12 7.58
N ALA A 122 6.37 32.71 6.63
CA ALA A 122 6.40 34.15 6.36
C ALA A 122 5.67 34.98 7.44
N ALA A 123 4.61 34.44 8.06
CA ALA A 123 3.91 35.06 9.18
C ALA A 123 4.66 34.92 10.52
N ALA A 124 5.58 33.96 10.62
CA ALA A 124 6.48 33.79 11.77
C ALA A 124 7.81 34.55 11.64
N ALA A 125 8.03 35.29 10.55
CA ALA A 125 9.17 36.19 10.43
C ALA A 125 8.99 37.35 11.44
N PRO A 126 9.93 37.56 12.37
CA PRO A 126 9.82 38.67 13.31
C PRO A 126 9.85 39.97 12.51
N THR A 127 8.90 40.86 12.78
CA THR A 127 8.87 42.22 12.25
C THR A 127 10.25 42.83 12.47
N PRO A 128 10.92 43.39 11.44
CA PRO A 128 12.20 44.05 11.65
C PRO A 128 11.92 45.24 12.58
N ALA A 129 12.34 45.12 13.84
CA ALA A 129 12.28 46.19 14.80
C ALA A 129 13.06 47.38 14.22
N ALA A 130 12.35 48.48 13.97
CA ALA A 130 12.93 49.75 13.59
C ALA A 130 14.05 50.11 14.57
N PRO A 131 15.27 50.48 14.12
CA PRO A 131 16.34 50.76 15.04
C PRO A 131 16.01 52.04 15.80
N ALA A 132 15.97 51.93 17.12
CA ALA A 132 15.90 53.05 18.03
C ALA A 132 17.10 53.98 17.78
N LYS A 133 16.85 55.14 17.16
CA LYS A 133 17.84 56.22 17.10
C LYS A 133 18.01 56.80 18.51
N GLY A 134 19.07 56.36 19.18
CA GLY A 134 19.61 57.04 20.35
C GLY A 134 20.00 58.47 19.97
N LYS A 135 19.43 59.44 20.69
CA LYS A 135 20.02 60.77 20.83
C LYS A 135 21.15 60.67 21.87
N PRO A 136 22.34 61.23 21.58
CA PRO A 136 23.07 62.00 22.57
C PRO A 136 22.92 63.48 22.23
N LYS A 137 22.58 64.25 23.26
CA LYS A 137 22.48 65.69 23.27
C LYS A 137 23.89 66.31 23.29
N GLU A 138 23.99 67.47 22.65
CA GLU A 138 24.87 68.61 22.98
C GLU A 138 26.39 68.51 22.70
N SER A 139 26.79 69.28 21.69
CA SER A 139 28.01 70.10 21.69
C SER A 139 27.72 71.42 20.94
N LYS A 140 27.34 72.46 21.69
CA LYS A 140 27.79 73.86 21.62
C LYS A 140 26.73 74.84 22.14
#